data_AF-A0A416MA37-F1
#
_entry.id   AF-A0A416MA37-F1
#
_cell.length_a   1.000
_cell.length_b   1.000
_cell.length_c   1.000
_cell.angle_alpha   90.00
_cell.angle_beta   90.00
_cell.angle_gamma   90.00
#
_symmetry.space_group_name_H-M   'P 1'
#
loop_
_entity.id
_entity.type
_entity.pdbx_description
1 polymer ?
#
loop_
_entity_poly.entity_id
_entity_poly.type
_entity_poly.pdbx_seq_one_letter_code
_entity_poly.pdbx_strand_id
1 'polypeptide(L)'
;MEAAILVVIMIAGFTYSAIKTKESWKNRCKRTLKEKYGKEPEKKEFKRELIRNYLDTVGGTQQVDEVTWNDLNMDDVYQRINNCDSTMGEEILYAKLHYAKQTKEEEELLEKRIAFCEADDEKRYHLEETLSKLGKRDEAYYIPSFIQTVEDFAISNLWVYQMLRILLMVVVVAAVVFHNIYALSALVVVFLVNLSVYIFTVRLKFDQEIHMMGTAAYLITVARELEQEYRKDKICEELAPLLPVFAKMDKKAFLLNIQSRNAMGDVFEMLQDFLLGVTQWHILTYMKVLNQFMDNQDAYLKIYRVVGELDAAVSTGSFRKSLPLVTVPEYEEAKQLEMEEIYHPLLHGAVTNSMELQHNCIITGSNASGKSTFIKTIAVNVILAQSIHTCTAKRMHLPHAKMITSMAVRDDILSGDSYFIKEIKYLKRILDALSEDELVICVIDEILRGTNTQERIAASKAIMEYLAHHNCIAIVASHDKELTELEKIGYDNYHFSEEFGEADIVFDYKLQKGPANSQNAIRLLSFTGFPETIIERAENIRSEYR
;
A
#
# COMPACT_ATOMS: atom_id res chain seq x y z
N MET A 1 0.83 39.33 46.42
CA MET A 1 2.12 38.63 46.19
C MET A 1 1.95 37.12 46.19
N GLU A 2 1.32 36.54 47.21
CA GLU A 2 1.15 35.08 47.34
C GLU A 2 0.39 34.42 46.16
N ALA A 3 -0.68 35.04 45.66
CA ALA A 3 -1.42 34.53 44.50
C ALA A 3 -0.58 34.53 43.19
N ALA A 4 0.30 35.52 43.01
CA ALA A 4 1.18 35.60 41.83
C ALA A 4 2.28 34.53 41.87
N ILE A 5 2.81 34.24 43.07
CA ILE A 5 3.81 33.18 43.29
C ILE A 5 3.19 31.80 43.00
N LEU A 6 1.96 31.57 43.44
CA LEU A 6 1.21 30.33 43.17
C LEU A 6 0.97 30.10 41.66
N VAL A 7 0.63 31.15 40.91
CA VAL A 7 0.45 31.08 39.45
C VAL A 7 1.76 30.75 38.74
N VAL A 8 2.88 31.36 39.14
CA VAL A 8 4.21 31.07 38.56
C VAL A 8 4.63 29.63 38.84
N ILE A 9 4.39 29.12 40.06
CA ILE A 9 4.68 27.72 40.41
C ILE A 9 3.81 26.75 39.59
N MET A 10 2.52 27.05 39.38
CA MET A 10 1.64 26.23 38.54
C MET A 10 2.09 26.23 37.07
N ILE A 11 2.46 27.39 36.51
CA ILE A 11 2.97 27.49 35.13
C ILE A 11 4.31 26.75 35.01
N ALA A 12 5.22 26.90 35.98
CA ALA A 12 6.48 26.16 36.01
C ALA A 12 6.27 24.64 36.13
N GLY A 13 5.31 24.21 36.96
CA GLY A 13 4.93 22.79 37.09
C GLY A 13 4.31 22.24 35.81
N PHE A 14 3.43 23.00 35.15
CA PHE A 14 2.78 22.61 33.89
C PHE A 14 3.79 22.55 32.74
N THR A 15 4.67 23.55 32.62
CA THR A 15 5.73 23.58 31.60
C THR A 15 6.74 22.45 31.81
N TYR A 16 7.17 22.21 33.05
CA TYR A 16 8.04 21.07 33.38
C TYR A 16 7.36 19.73 33.08
N SER A 17 6.08 19.57 33.46
CA SER A 17 5.29 18.38 33.13
C SER A 17 5.18 18.19 31.61
N ALA A 18 4.85 19.24 30.86
CA ALA A 18 4.75 19.20 29.40
C ALA A 18 6.08 18.84 28.73
N ILE A 19 7.20 19.40 29.20
CA ILE A 19 8.56 19.07 28.71
C ILE A 19 8.87 17.61 28.98
N LYS A 20 8.67 17.14 30.23
CA LYS A 20 8.95 15.76 30.63
C LYS A 20 8.08 14.74 29.89
N THR A 21 6.82 15.10 29.62
CA THR A 21 5.87 14.27 28.86
C THR A 21 6.26 14.21 27.38
N LYS A 22 6.74 15.32 26.82
CA LYS A 22 7.25 15.37 25.45
C LYS A 22 8.54 14.56 25.29
N GLU A 23 9.43 14.62 26.27
CA GLU A 23 10.69 13.87 26.29
C GLU A 23 10.46 12.37 26.47
N SER A 24 9.55 11.97 27.37
CA SER A 24 9.17 10.57 27.55
C SER A 24 8.48 9.99 26.31
N TRP A 25 7.61 10.78 25.65
CA TRP A 25 7.00 10.41 24.37
C TRP A 25 8.04 10.24 23.27
N LYS A 26 8.99 11.17 23.13
CA LYS A 26 10.09 11.07 22.16
C LYS A 26 10.95 9.82 22.40
N ASN A 27 11.29 9.53 23.66
CA ASN A 27 12.04 8.33 24.02
C ASN A 27 11.25 7.04 23.77
N ARG A 28 9.93 7.05 23.96
CA ARG A 28 9.05 5.93 23.63
C ARG A 28 8.98 5.70 22.13
N CYS A 29 8.77 6.74 21.33
CA CYS A 29 8.80 6.66 19.86
C CYS A 29 10.14 6.13 19.37
N LYS A 30 11.25 6.64 19.92
CA LYS A 30 12.61 6.16 19.61
C LYS A 30 12.75 4.65 19.86
N ARG A 31 12.24 4.17 21.00
CA ARG A 31 12.28 2.74 21.33
C ARG A 31 11.43 1.92 20.37
N THR A 32 10.20 2.37 20.07
CA THR A 32 9.30 1.70 19.13
C THR A 32 9.90 1.59 17.73
N LEU A 33 10.49 2.66 17.20
CA LEU A 33 11.14 2.66 15.88
C LEU A 33 12.33 1.70 15.81
N LYS A 34 13.13 1.60 16.89
CA LYS A 34 14.22 0.62 16.95
C LYS A 34 13.71 -0.82 17.08
N GLU A 35 12.62 -1.04 17.81
CA GLU A 35 12.08 -2.37 18.09
C GLU A 35 11.24 -2.96 16.94
N LYS A 36 10.68 -2.12 16.04
CA LYS A 36 9.80 -2.56 14.95
C LYS A 36 10.54 -3.16 13.74
N TYR A 37 11.75 -2.70 13.45
CA TYR A 37 12.43 -3.05 12.20
C TYR A 37 12.90 -4.52 12.21
N GLY A 38 12.60 -5.26 11.15
CA GLY A 38 12.90 -6.68 11.05
C GLY A 38 11.97 -7.59 11.85
N LYS A 39 10.85 -7.07 12.38
CA LYS A 39 9.80 -7.86 13.01
C LYS A 39 8.54 -7.83 12.18
N GLU A 40 7.69 -8.82 12.40
CA GLU A 40 6.35 -8.83 11.84
C GLU A 40 5.53 -7.67 12.44
N PRO A 41 4.89 -6.84 11.60
CA PRO A 41 4.09 -5.72 12.07
C PRO A 41 2.86 -6.20 12.85
N GLU A 42 2.47 -5.46 13.89
CA GLU A 42 1.22 -5.70 14.60
C GLU A 42 0.04 -5.46 13.65
N LYS A 43 -0.98 -6.33 13.69
CA LYS A 43 -2.21 -6.15 12.90
C LYS A 43 -2.91 -4.86 13.34
N LYS A 44 -2.91 -3.87 12.45
CA LYS A 44 -3.60 -2.58 12.61
C LYS A 44 -4.89 -2.58 11.81
N GLU A 45 -5.76 -1.63 12.11
CA GLU A 45 -6.94 -1.37 11.29
C GLU A 45 -6.49 -0.98 9.87
N PHE A 46 -6.88 -1.80 8.90
CA PHE A 46 -6.51 -1.59 7.50
C PHE A 46 -7.58 -0.71 6.81
N LYS A 47 -7.28 0.58 6.69
CA LYS A 47 -8.15 1.57 6.03
C LYS A 47 -7.99 1.55 4.51
N ARG A 48 -8.37 0.44 3.89
CA ARG A 48 -8.19 0.19 2.44
C ARG A 48 -8.68 1.34 1.56
N GLU A 49 -9.89 1.84 1.83
CA GLU A 49 -10.51 2.94 1.08
C GLU A 49 -9.69 4.23 1.08
N LEU A 50 -8.97 4.51 2.18
CA LEU A 50 -8.11 5.70 2.27
C LEU A 50 -6.80 5.47 1.52
N ILE A 51 -6.17 4.31 1.73
CA ILE A 51 -4.86 3.97 1.14
C ILE A 51 -4.93 3.89 -0.40
N ARG A 52 -6.11 3.56 -0.93
CA ARG A 52 -6.35 3.46 -2.38
C ARG A 52 -6.38 4.84 -3.07
N ASN A 53 -6.51 5.95 -2.34
CA ASN A 53 -6.72 7.27 -2.94
C ASN A 53 -5.63 7.64 -3.97
N TYR A 54 -4.36 7.47 -3.62
CA TYR A 54 -3.25 7.69 -4.57
C TYR A 54 -3.37 6.84 -5.84
N LEU A 55 -3.70 5.55 -5.69
CA LEU A 55 -3.85 4.61 -6.82
C LEU A 55 -5.00 5.04 -7.76
N ASP A 56 -6.12 5.50 -7.21
CA ASP A 56 -7.29 5.90 -8.00
C ASP A 56 -7.14 7.28 -8.66
N THR A 57 -6.29 8.16 -8.10
CA THR A 57 -6.19 9.57 -8.52
C THR A 57 -4.98 9.84 -9.40
N VAL A 58 -3.81 9.34 -8.99
CA VAL A 58 -2.52 9.57 -9.65
C VAL A 58 -2.07 8.34 -10.43
N GLY A 59 -2.70 7.19 -10.17
CA GLY A 59 -2.19 5.93 -10.61
C GLY A 59 -2.23 5.65 -12.11
N GLY A 60 -1.28 4.84 -12.57
CA GLY A 60 -1.22 4.34 -13.94
C GLY A 60 -2.09 3.08 -14.15
N THR A 61 -1.91 2.45 -15.31
CA THR A 61 -2.58 1.19 -15.65
C THR A 61 -2.17 0.08 -14.66
N GLN A 62 -3.15 -0.46 -13.93
CA GLN A 62 -2.94 -1.55 -12.98
C GLN A 62 -2.58 -2.85 -13.72
N GLN A 63 -1.50 -3.51 -13.31
CA GLN A 63 -1.17 -4.85 -13.81
C GLN A 63 -1.84 -5.94 -12.97
N VAL A 64 -1.92 -5.73 -11.66
CA VAL A 64 -2.68 -6.56 -10.73
C VAL A 64 -4.04 -5.92 -10.52
N ASP A 65 -5.08 -6.52 -11.07
CA ASP A 65 -6.44 -6.05 -10.90
C ASP A 65 -7.08 -6.51 -9.58
N GLU A 66 -8.23 -5.93 -9.27
CA GLU A 66 -9.00 -6.22 -8.05
C GLU A 66 -9.37 -7.68 -7.88
N VAL A 67 -9.65 -8.39 -8.96
CA VAL A 67 -9.96 -9.83 -8.87
C VAL A 67 -8.73 -10.59 -8.41
N THR A 68 -7.59 -10.31 -9.05
CA THR A 68 -6.30 -10.93 -8.73
C THR A 68 -5.85 -10.58 -7.31
N TRP A 69 -6.02 -9.32 -6.91
CA TRP A 69 -5.75 -8.85 -5.55
C TRP A 69 -6.53 -9.64 -4.49
N ASN A 70 -7.84 -9.83 -4.72
CA ASN A 70 -8.71 -10.52 -3.78
C ASN A 70 -8.48 -12.05 -3.75
N ASP A 71 -8.26 -12.68 -4.91
CA ASP A 71 -7.96 -14.12 -5.02
C ASP A 71 -6.73 -14.52 -4.19
N LEU A 72 -5.71 -13.65 -4.20
CA LEU A 72 -4.44 -13.84 -3.53
C LEU A 72 -4.42 -13.36 -2.06
N ASN A 73 -5.53 -12.81 -1.55
CA ASN A 73 -5.60 -12.15 -0.23
C ASN A 73 -4.47 -11.11 -0.04
N MET A 74 -4.24 -10.27 -1.06
CA MET A 74 -3.15 -9.29 -1.03
C MET A 74 -3.29 -8.23 0.06
N ASP A 75 -4.48 -8.03 0.64
CA ASP A 75 -4.69 -7.19 1.83
C ASP A 75 -3.85 -7.69 3.03
N ASP A 76 -3.77 -9.01 3.23
CA ASP A 76 -2.97 -9.61 4.30
C ASP A 76 -1.46 -9.56 3.97
N VAL A 77 -1.11 -9.77 2.69
CA VAL A 77 0.27 -9.65 2.20
C VAL A 77 0.79 -8.22 2.35
N TYR A 78 -0.02 -7.22 1.97
CA TYR A 78 0.29 -5.81 2.15
C TYR A 78 0.51 -5.47 3.63
N GLN A 79 -0.40 -5.91 4.51
CA GLN A 79 -0.24 -5.69 5.96
C GLN A 79 1.02 -6.35 6.52
N ARG A 80 1.40 -7.53 6.00
CA ARG A 80 2.64 -8.22 6.39
C ARG A 80 3.92 -7.47 6.00
N ILE A 81 3.86 -6.67 4.92
CA ILE A 81 4.98 -5.86 4.43
C ILE A 81 4.98 -4.47 5.08
N ASN A 82 3.79 -3.88 5.31
CA ASN A 82 3.63 -2.49 5.72
C ASN A 82 4.11 -2.24 7.16
N ASN A 83 5.26 -1.58 7.25
CA ASN A 83 5.85 -1.00 8.44
C ASN A 83 6.18 0.49 8.26
N CYS A 84 5.55 1.12 7.26
CA CYS A 84 5.74 2.53 6.89
C CYS A 84 5.41 3.46 8.07
N ASP A 85 6.07 4.62 8.15
CA ASP A 85 5.85 5.62 9.20
C ASP A 85 4.93 6.77 8.77
N SER A 86 4.67 6.91 7.47
CA SER A 86 3.86 7.97 6.87
C SER A 86 2.68 7.41 6.07
N THR A 87 1.63 8.22 5.88
CA THR A 87 0.51 7.88 4.96
C THR A 87 0.99 7.69 3.53
N MET A 88 1.94 8.53 3.11
CA MET A 88 2.49 8.52 1.75
C MET A 88 3.22 7.21 1.48
N GLY A 89 3.98 6.71 2.46
CA GLY A 89 4.62 5.40 2.37
C GLY A 89 3.63 4.25 2.23
N GLU A 90 2.49 4.31 2.93
CA GLU A 90 1.42 3.31 2.83
C GLU A 90 0.77 3.32 1.44
N GLU A 91 0.37 4.50 0.96
CA GLU A 91 -0.25 4.66 -0.36
C GLU A 91 0.68 4.24 -1.50
N ILE A 92 1.95 4.66 -1.44
CA ILE A 92 2.94 4.30 -2.45
C ILE A 92 3.26 2.81 -2.41
N LEU A 93 3.43 2.20 -1.23
CA LEU A 93 3.63 0.75 -1.13
C LEU A 93 2.44 -0.01 -1.73
N TYR A 94 1.22 0.39 -1.40
CA TYR A 94 -0.01 -0.22 -1.93
C TYR A 94 -0.09 -0.08 -3.45
N ALA A 95 0.22 1.11 -3.98
CA ALA A 95 0.24 1.36 -5.42
C ALA A 95 1.33 0.54 -6.15
N LYS A 96 2.53 0.42 -5.56
CA LYS A 96 3.62 -0.41 -6.12
C LYS A 96 3.21 -1.88 -6.26
N LEU A 97 2.49 -2.44 -5.29
CA LEU A 97 1.96 -3.81 -5.38
C LEU A 97 0.92 -3.99 -6.51
N HIS A 98 0.23 -2.93 -6.95
CA HIS A 98 -0.76 -2.98 -8.04
C HIS A 98 -0.13 -2.79 -9.43
N TYR A 99 0.91 -1.96 -9.57
CA TYR A 99 1.59 -1.78 -10.84
C TYR A 99 2.46 -2.96 -11.21
N ALA A 100 2.99 -3.69 -10.23
CA ALA A 100 3.92 -4.81 -10.38
C ALA A 100 5.19 -4.48 -11.18
N LYS A 101 5.15 -4.05 -12.44
CA LYS A 101 6.34 -3.76 -13.26
C LYS A 101 7.02 -2.44 -12.90
N GLN A 102 8.34 -2.49 -12.72
CA GLN A 102 9.23 -1.34 -12.55
C GLN A 102 10.19 -1.21 -13.72
N THR A 103 10.71 -0.01 -13.91
CA THR A 103 11.87 0.20 -14.77
C THR A 103 13.14 -0.25 -14.03
N LYS A 104 14.16 -0.66 -14.79
CA LYS A 104 15.45 -1.04 -14.22
C LYS A 104 16.07 0.05 -13.34
N GLU A 105 15.89 1.33 -13.70
CA GLU A 105 16.36 2.46 -12.90
C GLU A 105 15.65 2.56 -11.54
N GLU A 106 14.34 2.30 -11.50
CA GLU A 106 13.56 2.28 -10.26
C GLU A 106 13.93 1.09 -9.36
N GLU A 107 14.21 -0.08 -9.95
CA GLU A 107 14.70 -1.27 -9.24
C GLU A 107 16.08 -1.04 -8.61
N GLU A 108 17.03 -0.51 -9.39
CA GLU A 108 18.38 -0.18 -8.92
C GLU A 108 18.32 0.87 -7.80
N LEU A 109 17.43 1.87 -7.91
CA LEU A 109 17.24 2.88 -6.89
C LEU A 109 16.57 2.32 -5.63
N LEU A 110 15.60 1.42 -5.77
CA LEU A 110 14.98 0.71 -4.65
C LEU A 110 16.03 -0.11 -3.89
N GLU A 111 16.86 -0.90 -4.58
CA GLU A 111 17.93 -1.68 -3.94
C GLU A 111 18.93 -0.79 -3.23
N LYS A 112 19.31 0.33 -3.83
CA LYS A 112 20.20 1.30 -3.19
C LYS A 112 19.59 1.86 -1.90
N ARG A 113 18.29 2.18 -1.89
CA ARG A 113 17.56 2.66 -0.70
C ARG A 113 17.47 1.58 0.37
N ILE A 114 17.20 0.33 0.00
CA ILE A 114 17.14 -0.80 0.94
C ILE A 114 18.52 -1.08 1.53
N ALA A 115 19.57 -1.18 0.70
CA ALA A 115 20.94 -1.40 1.12
C ALA A 115 21.44 -0.30 2.07
N PHE A 116 21.05 0.95 1.82
CA PHE A 116 21.32 2.06 2.75
C PHE A 116 20.69 1.82 4.14
N CYS A 117 19.44 1.36 4.18
CA CYS A 117 18.73 1.07 5.42
C CYS A 117 19.31 -0.14 6.18
N GLU A 118 19.82 -1.13 5.44
CA GLU A 118 20.41 -2.34 6.02
C GLU A 118 21.86 -2.14 6.50
N ALA A 119 22.61 -1.22 5.89
CA ALA A 119 24.02 -0.99 6.19
C ALA A 119 24.28 -0.23 7.49
N ASP A 120 23.41 0.72 7.87
CA ASP A 120 23.62 1.60 9.02
C ASP A 120 22.30 1.82 9.79
N ASP A 121 22.17 1.14 10.93
CA ASP A 121 20.99 1.20 11.80
C ASP A 121 20.73 2.61 12.38
N GLU A 122 21.75 3.43 12.62
CA GLU A 122 21.57 4.78 13.16
C GLU A 122 21.12 5.75 12.06
N LYS A 123 21.69 5.66 10.85
CA LYS A 123 21.20 6.43 9.70
C LYS A 123 19.78 6.05 9.32
N ARG A 124 19.46 4.75 9.27
CA ARG A 124 18.08 4.27 9.05
C ARG A 124 17.15 4.84 10.10
N TYR A 125 17.54 4.80 11.37
CA TYR A 125 16.74 5.37 12.45
C TYR A 125 16.46 6.86 12.25
N HIS A 126 17.46 7.66 11.83
CA HIS A 126 17.27 9.08 11.57
C HIS A 126 16.36 9.35 10.36
N LEU A 127 16.43 8.49 9.34
CA LEU A 127 15.51 8.51 8.21
C LEU A 127 14.06 8.23 8.66
N GLU A 128 13.84 7.16 9.42
CA GLU A 128 12.54 6.82 10.01
C GLU A 128 12.03 7.91 10.96
N GLU A 129 12.89 8.49 11.79
CA GLU A 129 12.53 9.62 12.67
C GLU A 129 12.03 10.81 11.82
N THR A 130 12.69 11.11 10.70
CA THR A 130 12.30 12.20 9.79
C THR A 130 10.99 11.90 9.06
N LEU A 131 10.80 10.68 8.55
CA LEU A 131 9.56 10.25 7.89
C LEU A 131 8.37 10.20 8.87
N SER A 132 8.59 9.74 10.11
CA SER A 132 7.56 9.67 11.15
C SER A 132 6.99 11.03 11.56
N LYS A 133 7.70 12.13 11.25
CA LYS A 133 7.18 13.48 11.45
C LYS A 133 5.94 13.76 10.61
N LEU A 134 5.79 13.12 9.45
CA LEU A 134 4.60 13.23 8.58
C LEU A 134 3.40 12.54 9.23
N GLY A 135 3.64 11.40 9.88
CA GLY A 135 2.64 10.65 10.62
C GLY A 135 1.55 10.02 9.76
N LYS A 136 0.54 9.46 10.42
CA LYS A 136 -0.60 8.75 9.80
C LYS A 136 -1.92 9.38 10.20
N ARG A 137 -2.24 10.52 9.58
CA ARG A 137 -3.51 11.23 9.80
C ARG A 137 -4.46 10.94 8.65
N ASP A 138 -5.75 10.80 8.95
CA ASP A 138 -6.74 10.44 7.94
C ASP A 138 -6.86 11.50 6.83
N GLU A 139 -6.63 12.79 7.16
CA GLU A 139 -6.65 13.86 6.16
C GLU A 139 -5.50 13.77 5.15
N ALA A 140 -4.38 13.12 5.51
CA ALA A 140 -3.19 13.07 4.68
C ALA A 140 -3.35 12.13 3.47
N TYR A 141 -4.26 11.14 3.52
CA TYR A 141 -4.57 10.27 2.39
C TYR A 141 -5.29 10.99 1.25
N TYR A 142 -5.94 12.12 1.52
CA TYR A 142 -6.65 12.88 0.48
C TYR A 142 -5.77 13.89 -0.24
N ILE A 143 -4.51 14.08 0.19
CA ILE A 143 -3.59 15.06 -0.38
C ILE A 143 -3.39 14.88 -1.90
N PRO A 144 -3.18 13.67 -2.45
CA PRO A 144 -3.04 13.49 -3.89
C PRO A 144 -4.25 14.03 -4.66
N SER A 145 -5.47 13.64 -4.25
CA SER A 145 -6.72 14.13 -4.84
C SER A 145 -6.89 15.64 -4.70
N PHE A 146 -6.56 16.18 -3.52
CA PHE A 146 -6.66 17.60 -3.21
C PHE A 146 -5.72 18.46 -4.06
N ILE A 147 -4.51 17.98 -4.36
CA ILE A 147 -3.56 18.70 -5.20
C ILE A 147 -3.99 18.71 -6.67
N GLN A 148 -4.58 17.63 -7.17
CA GLN A 148 -5.11 17.60 -8.55
C GLN A 148 -6.30 18.55 -8.73
N THR A 149 -7.13 18.73 -7.71
CA THR A 149 -8.30 19.62 -7.73
C THR A 149 -8.06 20.95 -7.01
N VAL A 150 -6.79 21.34 -6.82
CA VAL A 150 -6.41 22.48 -5.98
C VAL A 150 -6.99 23.82 -6.47
N GLU A 151 -7.31 23.92 -7.77
CA GLU A 151 -7.92 25.11 -8.38
C GLU A 151 -9.33 25.41 -7.83
N ASP A 152 -10.09 24.38 -7.48
CA ASP A 152 -11.47 24.50 -6.98
C ASP A 152 -11.52 25.17 -5.60
N PHE A 153 -10.41 25.15 -4.87
CA PHE A 153 -10.30 25.70 -3.50
C PHE A 153 -9.77 27.14 -3.47
N ALA A 154 -9.73 27.82 -4.62
CA ALA A 154 -9.38 29.23 -4.72
C ALA A 154 -10.52 30.15 -4.19
N ILE A 155 -10.31 30.74 -3.01
CA ILE A 155 -11.09 31.87 -2.47
C ILE A 155 -11.16 33.05 -3.46
N SER A 156 -12.36 33.34 -3.95
CA SER A 156 -12.61 34.50 -4.82
C SER A 156 -12.47 35.84 -4.10
N ASN A 157 -12.33 36.94 -4.85
CA ASN A 157 -12.32 38.32 -4.34
C ASN A 157 -11.19 38.63 -3.34
N LEU A 158 -9.96 38.20 -3.64
CA LEU A 158 -8.73 38.52 -2.91
C LEU A 158 -8.58 39.99 -2.50
N TRP A 159 -9.07 40.92 -3.33
CA TRP A 159 -9.01 42.37 -3.08
C TRP A 159 -9.75 42.81 -1.81
N VAL A 160 -10.84 42.13 -1.44
CA VAL A 160 -11.62 42.45 -0.23
C VAL A 160 -10.79 42.21 1.02
N TYR A 161 -10.10 41.08 1.11
CA TYR A 161 -9.24 40.74 2.24
C TYR A 161 -8.03 41.67 2.35
N GLN A 162 -7.48 42.11 1.21
CA GLN A 162 -6.41 43.11 1.19
C GLN A 162 -6.91 44.46 1.70
N MET A 163 -8.10 44.89 1.28
CA MET A 163 -8.73 46.13 1.76
C MET A 163 -8.97 46.07 3.27
N LEU A 164 -9.53 44.97 3.79
CA LEU A 164 -9.78 44.77 5.23
C LEU A 164 -8.48 44.78 6.06
N ARG A 165 -7.39 44.23 5.52
CA ARG A 165 -6.06 44.30 6.15
C ARG A 165 -5.53 45.73 6.21
N ILE A 166 -5.62 46.48 5.11
CA ILE A 166 -5.19 47.88 5.06
C ILE A 166 -6.03 48.73 6.01
N LEU A 167 -7.35 48.53 6.02
CA LEU A 167 -8.28 49.22 6.92
C LEU A 167 -7.91 48.97 8.38
N LEU A 168 -7.63 47.72 8.77
CA LEU A 168 -7.18 47.41 10.13
C LEU A 168 -5.90 48.17 10.48
N MET A 169 -4.89 48.20 9.60
CA MET A 169 -3.63 48.92 9.85
C MET A 169 -3.86 50.43 10.02
N VAL A 170 -4.67 51.04 9.15
CA VAL A 170 -5.00 52.49 9.23
C VAL A 170 -5.68 52.82 10.56
N VAL A 171 -6.64 51.99 10.98
CA VAL A 171 -7.41 52.22 12.21
C VAL A 171 -6.57 51.97 13.46
N VAL A 172 -5.66 50.99 13.44
CA VAL A 172 -4.68 50.78 14.52
C VAL A 172 -3.78 52.01 14.67
N VAL A 173 -3.23 52.54 13.56
CA VAL A 173 -2.39 53.75 13.60
C VAL A 173 -3.19 54.95 14.11
N ALA A 174 -4.43 55.14 13.65
CA ALA A 174 -5.29 56.22 14.11
C ALA A 174 -5.60 56.11 15.62
N ALA A 175 -5.87 54.91 16.13
CA ALA A 175 -6.12 54.68 17.55
C ALA A 175 -4.90 55.03 18.42
N VAL A 176 -3.70 54.67 17.96
CA VAL A 176 -2.43 54.94 18.67
C VAL A 176 -2.04 56.43 18.59
N VAL A 177 -2.31 57.13 17.49
CA VAL A 177 -1.92 58.54 17.33
C VAL A 177 -2.89 59.47 18.05
N PHE A 178 -4.20 59.30 17.82
CA PHE A 178 -5.20 60.29 18.24
C PHE A 178 -5.77 60.05 19.64
N HIS A 179 -5.60 58.86 20.22
CA HIS A 179 -6.11 58.49 21.56
C HIS A 179 -7.59 58.84 21.78
N ASN A 180 -8.40 58.81 20.72
CA ASN A 180 -9.80 59.24 20.72
C ASN A 180 -10.75 58.03 20.84
N ILE A 181 -11.83 58.17 21.61
CA ILE A 181 -12.88 57.16 21.79
C ILE A 181 -13.47 56.70 20.44
N TYR A 182 -13.58 57.59 19.44
CA TYR A 182 -14.08 57.23 18.10
C TYR A 182 -13.10 56.37 17.31
N ALA A 183 -11.78 56.57 17.49
CA ALA A 183 -10.77 55.75 16.84
C ALA A 183 -10.68 54.36 17.49
N LEU A 184 -10.86 54.31 18.82
CA LEU A 184 -10.94 53.05 19.57
C LEU A 184 -12.20 52.25 19.18
N SER A 185 -13.36 52.89 19.06
CA SER A 185 -14.59 52.20 18.66
C SER A 185 -14.53 51.69 17.21
N ALA A 186 -13.94 52.47 16.29
CA ALA A 186 -13.67 52.04 14.93
C ALA A 186 -12.75 50.80 14.90
N LEU A 187 -11.71 50.75 15.75
CA LEU A 187 -10.82 49.60 15.86
C LEU A 187 -11.58 48.34 16.27
N VAL A 188 -12.44 48.43 17.29
CA VAL A 188 -13.24 47.30 17.76
C VAL A 188 -14.18 46.81 16.67
N VAL A 189 -14.85 47.71 15.94
CA VAL A 189 -15.76 47.32 14.85
C VAL A 189 -15.00 46.62 13.73
N VAL A 190 -13.88 47.17 13.26
CA VAL A 190 -13.06 46.56 12.20
C VAL A 190 -12.48 45.22 12.66
N PHE A 191 -12.06 45.12 13.91
CA PHE A 191 -11.62 43.87 14.52
C PHE A 191 -12.72 42.80 14.48
N LEU A 192 -13.95 43.13 14.89
CA LEU A 192 -15.09 42.20 14.89
C LEU A 192 -15.53 41.80 13.48
N VAL A 193 -15.47 42.71 12.52
CA VAL A 193 -15.73 42.41 11.10
C VAL A 193 -14.68 41.44 10.57
N ASN A 194 -13.39 41.74 10.78
CA ASN A 194 -12.30 40.86 10.35
C ASN A 194 -12.35 39.49 11.03
N LEU A 195 -12.72 39.44 12.31
CA LEU A 195 -12.92 38.19 13.05
C LEU A 195 -14.09 37.39 12.47
N SER A 196 -15.21 38.04 12.18
CA SER A 196 -16.38 37.40 11.56
C SER A 196 -16.05 36.85 10.17
N VAL A 197 -15.33 37.61 9.34
CA VAL A 197 -14.86 37.17 8.02
C VAL A 197 -13.92 35.98 8.13
N TYR A 198 -12.98 36.01 9.10
CA TYR A 198 -12.09 34.89 9.37
C TYR A 198 -12.85 33.64 9.79
N ILE A 199 -13.78 33.73 10.74
CA ILE A 199 -14.58 32.58 11.19
C ILE A 199 -15.41 32.02 10.04
N PHE A 200 -16.13 32.87 9.31
CA PHE A 200 -17.01 32.41 8.23
C PHE A 200 -16.24 31.82 7.05
N THR A 201 -15.11 32.40 6.69
CA THR A 201 -14.33 31.95 5.52
C THR A 201 -13.39 30.80 5.90
N VAL A 202 -12.56 30.97 6.91
CA VAL A 202 -11.55 29.97 7.30
C VAL A 202 -12.20 28.85 8.10
N ARG A 203 -12.88 29.14 9.21
CA ARG A 203 -13.35 28.10 10.13
C ARG A 203 -14.58 27.35 9.67
N LEU A 204 -15.51 28.01 8.96
CA LEU A 204 -16.75 27.38 8.51
C LEU A 204 -16.68 26.82 7.09
N LYS A 205 -15.85 27.41 6.21
CA LYS A 205 -15.85 27.05 4.79
C LYS A 205 -14.57 26.33 4.31
N PHE A 206 -13.39 26.69 4.81
CA PHE A 206 -12.11 26.22 4.27
C PHE A 206 -11.19 25.55 5.32
N ASP A 207 -11.73 25.14 6.47
CA ASP A 207 -10.90 24.67 7.61
C ASP A 207 -10.14 23.40 7.21
N GLN A 208 -10.84 22.43 6.59
CA GLN A 208 -10.24 21.17 6.13
C GLN A 208 -9.20 21.38 5.02
N GLU A 209 -9.48 22.24 4.06
CA GLU A 209 -8.60 22.55 2.93
C GLU A 209 -7.33 23.25 3.39
N ILE A 210 -7.44 24.16 4.37
CA ILE A 210 -6.28 24.80 4.99
C ILE A 210 -5.43 23.78 5.75
N HIS A 211 -6.07 22.82 6.43
CA HIS A 211 -5.36 21.71 7.08
C HIS A 211 -4.62 20.80 6.08
N MET A 212 -5.27 20.43 4.97
CA MET A 212 -4.65 19.64 3.90
C MET A 212 -3.48 20.40 3.26
N MET A 213 -3.65 21.69 2.96
CA MET A 213 -2.57 22.57 2.51
C MET A 213 -1.40 22.63 3.48
N GLY A 214 -1.68 22.74 4.78
CA GLY A 214 -0.66 22.76 5.83
C GLY A 214 0.15 21.46 5.86
N THR A 215 -0.52 20.32 5.68
CA THR A 215 0.13 19.01 5.61
C THR A 215 0.94 18.85 4.33
N ALA A 216 0.41 19.31 3.18
CA ALA A 216 1.11 19.30 1.91
C ALA A 216 2.38 20.17 1.92
N ALA A 217 2.30 21.35 2.51
CA ALA A 217 3.48 22.22 2.67
C ALA A 217 4.47 21.65 3.70
N TYR A 218 4.01 20.89 4.68
CA TYR A 218 4.88 20.23 5.64
C TYR A 218 5.68 19.10 4.99
N LEU A 219 5.11 18.34 4.06
CA LEU A 219 5.85 17.39 3.23
C LEU A 219 7.05 18.06 2.56
N ILE A 220 6.85 19.23 1.95
CA ILE A 220 7.94 19.97 1.31
C ILE A 220 9.07 20.32 2.30
N THR A 221 8.74 20.60 3.55
CA THR A 221 9.73 20.86 4.61
C THR A 221 10.53 19.60 4.93
N VAL A 222 9.84 18.47 5.11
CA VAL A 222 10.46 17.16 5.36
C VAL A 222 11.33 16.73 4.17
N ALA A 223 10.86 16.92 2.94
CA ALA A 223 11.62 16.63 1.73
C ALA A 223 12.92 17.45 1.63
N ARG A 224 12.93 18.71 2.10
CA ARG A 224 14.18 19.50 2.20
C ARG A 224 15.13 18.97 3.25
N GLU A 225 14.62 18.54 4.39
CA GLU A 225 15.44 17.95 5.44
C GLU A 225 16.09 16.65 4.94
N LEU A 226 15.32 15.78 4.28
CA LEU A 226 15.80 14.55 3.65
C LEU A 226 16.86 14.83 2.58
N GLU A 227 16.62 15.79 1.69
CA GLU A 227 17.58 16.14 0.64
C GLU A 227 18.87 16.71 1.22
N GLN A 228 18.80 17.55 2.26
CA GLN A 228 19.98 18.13 2.90
C GLN A 228 20.82 17.09 3.64
N GLU A 229 20.17 16.18 4.36
CA GLU A 229 20.84 15.17 5.18
C GLU A 229 21.45 14.06 4.32
N TYR A 230 20.71 13.57 3.32
CA TYR A 230 21.07 12.37 2.55
C TYR A 230 21.55 12.65 1.12
N ARG A 231 21.87 13.91 0.77
CA ARG A 231 22.44 14.29 -0.54
C ARG A 231 23.65 13.44 -0.93
N LYS A 232 24.52 13.12 0.04
CA LYS A 232 25.76 12.37 -0.21
C LYS A 232 25.52 10.89 -0.44
N ASP A 233 24.50 10.33 0.21
CA ASP A 233 24.13 8.91 0.11
C ASP A 233 23.36 8.62 -1.19
N LYS A 234 22.90 9.68 -1.88
CA LYS A 234 22.28 9.62 -3.20
C LYS A 234 20.98 8.79 -3.24
N ILE A 235 20.26 8.70 -2.13
CA ILE A 235 19.00 7.95 -2.01
C ILE A 235 17.77 8.79 -2.44
N CYS A 236 17.92 10.11 -2.51
CA CYS A 236 16.86 11.09 -2.78
C CYS A 236 17.29 12.17 -3.78
N GLU A 237 18.19 11.86 -4.73
CA GLU A 237 18.71 12.82 -5.73
C GLU A 237 17.60 13.47 -6.57
N GLU A 238 16.48 12.75 -6.76
CA GLU A 238 15.28 13.21 -7.47
C GLU A 238 14.63 14.45 -6.82
N LEU A 239 14.83 14.68 -5.51
CA LEU A 239 14.28 15.84 -4.81
C LEU A 239 15.00 17.14 -5.17
N ALA A 240 16.30 17.08 -5.46
CA ALA A 240 17.13 18.26 -5.69
C ALA A 240 16.62 19.21 -6.80
N PRO A 241 16.17 18.73 -7.98
CA PRO A 241 15.59 19.60 -9.00
C PRO A 241 14.17 20.07 -8.68
N LEU A 242 13.42 19.37 -7.82
CA LEU A 242 12.00 19.65 -7.55
C LEU A 242 11.79 20.69 -6.44
N LEU A 243 12.63 20.66 -5.41
CA LEU A 243 12.51 21.53 -4.23
C LEU A 243 12.67 23.04 -4.48
N PRO A 244 13.55 23.53 -5.40
CA PRO A 244 13.76 24.96 -5.64
C PRO A 244 12.49 25.70 -6.08
N VAL A 245 11.57 25.02 -6.75
CA VAL A 245 10.26 25.53 -7.16
C VAL A 245 9.45 26.02 -5.95
N PHE A 246 9.56 25.31 -4.83
CA PHE A 246 8.89 25.65 -3.58
C PHE A 246 9.74 26.58 -2.68
N ALA A 247 10.89 27.09 -3.17
CA ALA A 247 11.80 28.09 -2.59
C ALA A 247 11.18 28.98 -1.50
N LYS A 248 10.11 29.66 -1.89
CA LYS A 248 9.46 30.76 -1.16
C LYS A 248 8.51 30.29 -0.03
N MET A 249 8.34 28.99 0.16
CA MET A 249 7.30 28.38 1.02
C MET A 249 7.74 28.10 2.48
N ASP A 250 9.05 27.99 2.77
CA ASP A 250 9.59 27.35 3.99
C ASP A 250 9.07 27.86 5.35
N LYS A 251 9.11 29.17 5.61
CA LYS A 251 8.84 29.69 6.98
C LYS A 251 7.40 30.12 7.19
N LYS A 252 6.64 30.31 6.11
CA LYS A 252 5.29 30.89 6.17
C LYS A 252 4.20 29.83 6.11
N ALA A 253 4.46 28.69 5.50
CA ALA A 253 3.52 27.59 5.46
C ALA A 253 3.41 26.83 6.80
N PHE A 254 4.47 26.85 7.62
CA PHE A 254 4.41 26.35 9.00
C PHE A 254 3.31 27.04 9.84
N LEU A 255 3.00 28.31 9.54
CA LEU A 255 1.92 29.05 10.22
C LEU A 255 0.52 28.50 9.87
N LEU A 256 0.36 27.82 8.73
CA LEU A 256 -0.91 27.14 8.38
C LEU A 256 -1.09 25.84 9.17
N ASN A 257 -0.01 25.29 9.73
CA ASN A 257 0.00 24.05 10.49
C ASN A 257 -0.19 24.27 12.02
N ILE A 258 -0.42 25.53 12.44
CA ILE A 258 -0.61 25.91 13.86
C ILE A 258 -1.79 25.18 14.51
N GLN A 259 -2.72 24.65 13.72
CA GLN A 259 -3.87 23.92 14.26
C GLN A 259 -3.54 22.47 14.69
N SER A 260 -2.37 21.89 14.36
CA SER A 260 -2.15 20.43 14.49
C SER A 260 -1.26 19.96 15.67
N ARG A 261 -0.84 20.85 16.57
CA ARG A 261 -0.19 20.43 17.83
C ARG A 261 -1.21 20.21 18.94
N ASN A 262 -1.93 19.10 18.86
CA ASN A 262 -2.75 18.50 19.93
C ASN A 262 -3.76 19.42 20.64
N ALA A 263 -4.98 18.92 20.83
CA ALA A 263 -6.10 19.59 21.49
C ALA A 263 -5.92 19.93 23.00
N MET A 264 -4.68 20.07 23.49
CA MET A 264 -4.39 20.58 24.83
C MET A 264 -2.95 21.11 24.84
N GLY A 265 -2.73 22.43 25.02
CA GLY A 265 -1.37 22.90 25.22
C GLY A 265 -1.18 24.39 25.47
N ASP A 266 -1.38 25.24 24.47
CA ASP A 266 -0.92 26.63 24.58
C ASP A 266 -1.99 27.64 24.17
N VAL A 267 -2.56 28.31 25.16
CA VAL A 267 -3.43 29.48 24.98
C VAL A 267 -2.76 30.52 24.07
N PHE A 268 -1.42 30.56 24.08
CA PHE A 268 -0.64 31.42 23.21
C PHE A 268 -0.80 31.07 21.72
N GLU A 269 -0.82 29.79 21.34
CA GLU A 269 -0.99 29.37 19.94
C GLU A 269 -2.40 29.71 19.42
N MET A 270 -3.43 29.53 20.26
CA MET A 270 -4.80 29.96 19.93
C MET A 270 -4.90 31.48 19.74
N LEU A 271 -4.31 32.25 20.65
CA LEU A 271 -4.29 33.71 20.53
C LEU A 271 -3.54 34.17 19.28
N GLN A 272 -2.42 33.53 18.97
CA GLN A 272 -1.65 33.81 17.76
C GLN A 272 -2.48 33.52 16.51
N ASP A 273 -3.23 32.43 16.47
CA ASP A 273 -4.12 32.10 15.35
C ASP A 273 -5.21 33.15 15.16
N PHE A 274 -5.91 33.55 16.23
CA PHE A 274 -6.92 34.61 16.14
C PHE A 274 -6.34 35.95 15.68
N LEU A 275 -5.14 36.31 16.16
CA LEU A 275 -4.45 37.53 15.72
C LEU A 275 -4.06 37.47 14.23
N LEU A 276 -3.54 36.34 13.77
CA LEU A 276 -3.21 36.13 12.35
C LEU A 276 -4.46 36.08 11.46
N GLY A 277 -5.57 35.55 11.98
CA GLY A 277 -6.87 35.55 11.35
C GLY A 277 -7.44 36.95 11.18
N VAL A 278 -7.46 37.75 12.26
CA VAL A 278 -7.95 39.14 12.24
C VAL A 278 -7.12 40.03 11.30
N THR A 279 -5.82 39.81 11.20
CA THR A 279 -4.95 40.53 10.26
C THR A 279 -5.13 40.11 8.80
N GLN A 280 -6.02 39.14 8.52
CA GLN A 280 -6.24 38.51 7.20
C GLN A 280 -4.97 37.89 6.61
N TRP A 281 -3.95 37.66 7.44
CA TRP A 281 -2.68 37.12 7.01
C TRP A 281 -2.80 35.65 6.61
N HIS A 282 -3.65 34.91 7.31
CA HIS A 282 -3.90 33.49 7.07
C HIS A 282 -4.42 33.24 5.64
N ILE A 283 -5.48 33.96 5.24
CA ILE A 283 -6.09 33.87 3.90
C ILE A 283 -5.09 34.24 2.80
N LEU A 284 -4.34 35.33 2.98
CA LEU A 284 -3.34 35.76 1.99
C LEU A 284 -2.14 34.82 1.90
N THR A 285 -1.79 34.14 3.00
CA THR A 285 -0.72 33.14 3.00
C THR A 285 -1.19 31.85 2.35
N TYR A 286 -2.38 31.37 2.72
CA TYR A 286 -3.05 30.24 2.08
C TYR A 286 -3.07 30.41 0.57
N MET A 287 -3.51 31.57 0.08
CA MET A 287 -3.57 31.86 -1.35
C MET A 287 -2.22 31.86 -2.07
N LYS A 288 -1.19 32.41 -1.43
CA LYS A 288 0.16 32.37 -2.00
C LYS A 288 0.71 30.96 -2.10
N VAL A 289 0.42 30.14 -1.09
CA VAL A 289 0.83 28.75 -1.04
C VAL A 289 0.03 27.96 -2.08
N LEU A 290 -1.29 28.11 -2.12
CA LEU A 290 -2.19 27.49 -3.09
C LEU A 290 -1.76 27.74 -4.54
N ASN A 291 -1.48 28.99 -4.90
CA ASN A 291 -0.99 29.31 -6.25
C ASN A 291 0.32 28.59 -6.61
N GLN A 292 1.23 28.37 -5.63
CA GLN A 292 2.45 27.62 -5.89
C GLN A 292 2.18 26.14 -6.16
N PHE A 293 1.18 25.56 -5.51
CA PHE A 293 0.75 24.19 -5.79
C PHE A 293 0.01 24.09 -7.11
N MET A 294 -0.88 25.05 -7.44
CA MET A 294 -1.53 25.13 -8.76
C MET A 294 -0.50 25.13 -9.90
N ASP A 295 0.51 26.00 -9.79
CA ASP A 295 1.52 26.14 -10.85
C ASP A 295 2.46 24.92 -10.97
N ASN A 296 2.52 24.04 -9.95
CA ASN A 296 3.56 23.01 -9.82
C ASN A 296 3.03 21.66 -9.29
N GLN A 297 1.80 21.28 -9.67
CA GLN A 297 1.16 20.03 -9.22
C GLN A 297 2.03 18.80 -9.49
N ASP A 298 2.55 18.66 -10.71
CA ASP A 298 3.41 17.53 -11.11
C ASP A 298 4.68 17.43 -10.26
N ALA A 299 5.32 18.57 -9.97
CA ALA A 299 6.53 18.59 -9.15
C ALA A 299 6.21 18.16 -7.72
N TYR A 300 5.05 18.55 -7.19
CA TYR A 300 4.61 18.12 -5.87
C TYR A 300 4.32 16.61 -5.83
N LEU A 301 3.55 16.08 -6.78
CA LEU A 301 3.22 14.64 -6.81
C LEU A 301 4.49 13.77 -6.97
N LYS A 302 5.51 14.27 -7.67
CA LYS A 302 6.84 13.63 -7.71
C LYS A 302 7.54 13.64 -6.36
N ILE A 303 7.52 14.77 -5.63
CA ILE A 303 8.08 14.83 -4.26
C ILE A 303 7.32 13.86 -3.34
N TYR A 304 5.99 13.83 -3.44
CA TYR A 304 5.12 12.92 -2.68
C TYR A 304 5.53 11.46 -2.92
N ARG A 305 5.68 11.08 -4.20
CA ARG A 305 6.12 9.76 -4.61
C ARG A 305 7.51 9.43 -4.07
N VAL A 306 8.51 10.30 -4.24
CA VAL A 306 9.89 10.02 -3.79
C VAL A 306 9.96 9.84 -2.27
N VAL A 307 9.25 10.66 -1.49
CA VAL A 307 9.21 10.51 -0.03
C VAL A 307 8.49 9.23 0.38
N GLY A 308 7.36 8.90 -0.27
CA GLY A 308 6.66 7.64 -0.03
C GLY A 308 7.48 6.40 -0.43
N GLU A 309 8.27 6.48 -1.51
CA GLU A 309 9.15 5.40 -1.93
C GLU A 309 10.33 5.17 -0.97
N LEU A 310 10.83 6.21 -0.32
CA LEU A 310 11.84 6.07 0.75
C LEU A 310 11.28 5.30 1.94
N ASP A 311 10.07 5.65 2.38
CA ASP A 311 9.37 4.95 3.47
C ASP A 311 9.02 3.51 3.09
N ALA A 312 8.52 3.30 1.87
CA ALA A 312 8.28 1.96 1.33
C ALA A 312 9.57 1.12 1.26
N ALA A 313 10.72 1.72 0.90
CA ALA A 313 12.01 1.02 0.89
C ALA A 313 12.46 0.60 2.30
N VAL A 314 12.26 1.46 3.31
CA VAL A 314 12.48 1.09 4.72
C VAL A 314 11.58 -0.08 5.11
N SER A 315 10.30 -0.03 4.72
CA SER A 315 9.32 -1.08 4.96
C SER A 315 9.74 -2.40 4.29
N THR A 316 10.20 -2.37 3.04
CA THR A 316 10.71 -3.53 2.32
C THR A 316 11.96 -4.12 2.99
N GLY A 317 12.93 -3.31 3.39
CA GLY A 317 14.10 -3.80 4.15
C GLY A 317 13.70 -4.44 5.49
N SER A 318 12.73 -3.84 6.19
CA SER A 318 12.16 -4.43 7.41
C SER A 318 11.50 -5.78 7.12
N PHE A 319 10.76 -5.88 6.02
CA PHE A 319 10.13 -7.11 5.56
C PHE A 319 11.19 -8.18 5.25
N ARG A 320 12.25 -7.87 4.48
CA ARG A 320 13.37 -8.79 4.18
C ARG A 320 14.01 -9.34 5.44
N LYS A 321 14.34 -8.47 6.41
CA LYS A 321 14.95 -8.89 7.68
C LYS A 321 14.03 -9.73 8.57
N SER A 322 12.71 -9.61 8.38
CA SER A 322 11.70 -10.38 9.13
C SER A 322 11.46 -11.80 8.59
N LEU A 323 11.96 -12.10 7.39
CA LEU A 323 11.70 -13.35 6.70
C LEU A 323 12.80 -14.39 6.97
N PRO A 324 12.46 -15.70 7.02
CA PRO A 324 13.45 -16.75 7.22
C PRO A 324 14.35 -16.97 6.00
N LEU A 325 13.81 -16.77 4.80
CA LEU A 325 14.50 -17.01 3.53
C LEU A 325 14.05 -15.94 2.52
N VAL A 326 15.01 -15.25 1.93
CA VAL A 326 14.76 -14.12 1.03
C VAL A 326 15.80 -14.12 -0.09
N THR A 327 15.36 -13.76 -1.29
CA THR A 327 16.22 -13.51 -2.44
C THR A 327 15.75 -12.27 -3.18
N VAL A 328 16.69 -11.63 -3.86
CA VAL A 328 16.38 -10.65 -4.91
C VAL A 328 16.08 -11.43 -6.20
N PRO A 329 15.06 -11.08 -6.98
CA PRO A 329 14.77 -11.75 -8.25
C PRO A 329 15.85 -11.44 -9.30
N GLU A 330 16.03 -12.37 -10.22
CA GLU A 330 16.83 -12.18 -11.43
C GLU A 330 15.91 -12.21 -12.66
N TYR A 331 15.94 -11.14 -13.46
CA TYR A 331 15.07 -11.02 -14.63
C TYR A 331 15.70 -11.58 -15.90
N GLU A 332 14.91 -12.33 -16.67
CA GLU A 332 15.29 -12.83 -17.99
C GLU A 332 14.26 -12.47 -19.06
N GLU A 333 14.71 -12.24 -20.29
CA GLU A 333 13.81 -11.99 -21.43
C GLU A 333 13.13 -13.28 -21.93
N ALA A 334 13.67 -14.44 -21.57
CA ALA A 334 13.11 -15.72 -21.97
C ALA A 334 11.79 -16.00 -21.23
N LYS A 335 10.87 -16.71 -21.89
CA LYS A 335 9.62 -17.20 -21.30
C LYS A 335 9.91 -18.37 -20.35
N GLN A 336 10.54 -18.08 -19.21
CA GLN A 336 10.99 -19.09 -18.25
C GLN A 336 10.84 -18.61 -16.81
N LEU A 337 10.17 -19.40 -15.98
CA LEU A 337 9.99 -19.14 -14.55
C LEU A 337 10.70 -20.23 -13.75
N GLU A 338 11.74 -19.84 -13.02
CA GLU A 338 12.49 -20.73 -12.13
C GLU A 338 12.34 -20.29 -10.69
N MET A 339 12.10 -21.24 -9.79
CA MET A 339 11.98 -20.98 -8.37
C MET A 339 12.60 -22.12 -7.57
N GLU A 340 13.46 -21.78 -6.62
CA GLU A 340 14.10 -22.74 -5.71
C GLU A 340 13.68 -22.45 -4.27
N GLU A 341 13.15 -23.46 -3.59
CA GLU A 341 12.71 -23.40 -2.19
C GLU A 341 11.76 -22.21 -1.91
N ILE A 342 10.81 -21.97 -2.81
CA ILE A 342 9.79 -20.94 -2.67
C ILE A 342 8.79 -21.28 -1.58
N TYR A 343 8.30 -20.26 -0.86
CA TYR A 343 7.26 -20.38 0.16
C TYR A 343 6.36 -19.14 0.22
N HIS A 344 5.21 -19.26 0.88
CA HIS A 344 4.26 -18.15 1.04
C HIS A 344 4.66 -17.25 2.22
N PRO A 345 4.74 -15.91 2.07
CA PRO A 345 5.19 -14.98 3.12
C PRO A 345 4.31 -14.96 4.38
N LEU A 346 3.03 -15.33 4.24
CA LEU A 346 2.06 -15.39 5.36
C LEU A 346 2.09 -16.71 6.15
N LEU A 347 2.84 -17.73 5.71
CA LEU A 347 2.86 -19.04 6.37
C LEU A 347 4.08 -19.18 7.27
N HIS A 348 3.85 -19.51 8.54
CA HIS A 348 4.92 -19.88 9.47
C HIS A 348 5.27 -21.36 9.32
N GLY A 349 6.57 -21.68 9.20
CA GLY A 349 7.02 -23.07 9.06
C GLY A 349 6.57 -23.74 7.74
N ALA A 350 6.42 -22.96 6.67
CA ALA A 350 5.98 -23.44 5.38
C ALA A 350 6.95 -24.48 4.78
N VAL A 351 6.39 -25.53 4.15
CA VAL A 351 7.17 -26.46 3.34
C VAL A 351 7.53 -25.78 2.03
N THR A 352 8.83 -25.60 1.79
CA THR A 352 9.35 -24.99 0.57
C THR A 352 9.28 -25.96 -0.61
N ASN A 353 9.07 -25.42 -1.81
CA ASN A 353 8.98 -26.18 -3.05
C ASN A 353 9.85 -25.54 -4.15
N SER A 354 10.27 -26.33 -5.14
CA SER A 354 11.06 -25.85 -6.27
C SER A 354 10.41 -26.25 -7.57
N MET A 355 10.51 -25.40 -8.59
CA MET A 355 9.86 -25.60 -9.87
C MET A 355 10.59 -24.84 -10.97
N GLU A 356 10.62 -25.42 -12.17
CA GLU A 356 11.11 -24.78 -13.38
C GLU A 356 10.04 -24.93 -14.46
N LEU A 357 9.68 -23.82 -15.10
CA LEU A 357 8.64 -23.73 -16.10
C LEU A 357 9.14 -22.99 -17.33
N GLN A 358 9.23 -23.70 -18.44
CA GLN A 358 9.41 -23.11 -19.79
C GLN A 358 8.09 -23.12 -20.58
N HIS A 359 7.12 -23.88 -20.11
CA HIS A 359 5.81 -24.03 -20.73
C HIS A 359 4.69 -23.86 -19.69
N ASN A 360 3.46 -24.07 -20.12
CA ASN A 360 2.33 -24.09 -19.21
C ASN A 360 2.40 -25.32 -18.29
N CYS A 361 1.66 -25.31 -17.19
CA CYS A 361 1.73 -26.33 -16.16
C CYS A 361 0.35 -26.77 -15.69
N ILE A 362 0.23 -28.06 -15.37
CA ILE A 362 -0.91 -28.64 -14.68
C ILE A 362 -0.45 -29.20 -13.34
N ILE A 363 -1.09 -28.76 -12.25
CA ILE A 363 -0.83 -29.24 -10.90
C ILE A 363 -2.03 -30.06 -10.41
N THR A 364 -1.81 -31.36 -10.24
CA THR A 364 -2.83 -32.31 -9.78
C THR A 364 -2.61 -32.74 -8.33
N GLY A 365 -3.59 -33.41 -7.74
CA GLY A 365 -3.52 -33.91 -6.35
C GLY A 365 -4.86 -33.80 -5.62
N SER A 366 -4.96 -34.40 -4.44
CA SER A 366 -6.19 -34.36 -3.64
C SER A 366 -6.54 -32.95 -3.16
N ASN A 367 -7.77 -32.74 -2.70
CA ASN A 367 -8.07 -31.54 -1.90
C ASN A 367 -7.31 -31.59 -0.57
N ALA A 368 -6.94 -30.41 -0.05
CA ALA A 368 -6.09 -30.23 1.14
C ALA A 368 -4.60 -30.62 1.01
N SER A 369 -4.14 -31.11 -0.15
CA SER A 369 -2.72 -31.40 -0.41
C SER A 369 -1.82 -30.18 -0.60
N GLY A 370 -2.37 -28.95 -0.59
CA GLY A 370 -1.60 -27.70 -0.70
C GLY A 370 -1.58 -27.05 -2.09
N LYS A 371 -2.24 -27.62 -3.11
CA LYS A 371 -2.29 -27.07 -4.49
C LYS A 371 -2.60 -25.56 -4.54
N SER A 372 -3.75 -25.15 -4.00
CA SER A 372 -4.20 -23.75 -4.02
C SER A 372 -3.22 -22.83 -3.28
N THR A 373 -2.64 -23.30 -2.16
CA THR A 373 -1.61 -22.56 -1.42
C THR A 373 -0.34 -22.38 -2.26
N PHE A 374 0.10 -23.42 -2.97
CA PHE A 374 1.29 -23.35 -3.80
C PHE A 374 1.12 -22.42 -5.00
N ILE A 375 0.00 -22.50 -5.72
CA ILE A 375 -0.22 -21.58 -6.85
C ILE A 375 -0.38 -20.12 -6.41
N LYS A 376 -0.97 -19.87 -5.22
CA LYS A 376 -0.97 -18.53 -4.59
C LYS A 376 0.43 -18.08 -4.23
N THR A 377 1.26 -19.00 -3.74
CA THR A 377 2.67 -18.74 -3.42
C THR A 377 3.43 -18.24 -4.63
N ILE A 378 3.26 -18.89 -5.80
CA ILE A 378 3.89 -18.46 -7.05
C ILE A 378 3.40 -17.05 -7.43
N ALA A 379 2.08 -16.85 -7.50
CA ALA A 379 1.50 -15.57 -7.91
C ALA A 379 1.91 -14.40 -7.01
N VAL A 380 1.89 -14.60 -5.68
CA VAL A 380 2.33 -13.59 -4.71
C VAL A 380 3.81 -13.27 -4.92
N ASN A 381 4.68 -14.27 -5.08
CA ASN A 381 6.11 -14.04 -5.31
C ASN A 381 6.39 -13.31 -6.62
N VAL A 382 5.65 -13.60 -7.70
CA VAL A 382 5.75 -12.85 -8.97
C VAL A 382 5.39 -11.37 -8.77
N ILE A 383 4.35 -11.07 -7.97
CA ILE A 383 3.98 -9.70 -7.64
C ILE A 383 5.08 -9.04 -6.79
N LEU A 384 5.56 -9.70 -5.73
CA LEU A 384 6.60 -9.16 -4.84
C LEU A 384 7.93 -8.93 -5.56
N ALA A 385 8.31 -9.85 -6.46
CA ALA A 385 9.48 -9.72 -7.30
C ALA A 385 9.45 -8.39 -8.05
N GLN A 386 8.38 -8.14 -8.82
CA GLN A 386 8.32 -6.95 -9.68
C GLN A 386 8.06 -5.66 -8.87
N SER A 387 7.28 -5.73 -7.78
CA SER A 387 6.84 -4.54 -7.04
C SER A 387 7.80 -4.06 -5.95
N ILE A 388 8.50 -4.97 -5.27
CA ILE A 388 9.42 -4.62 -4.18
C ILE A 388 10.77 -5.32 -4.32
N HIS A 389 11.05 -5.88 -5.50
CA HIS A 389 12.32 -6.51 -5.84
C HIS A 389 12.73 -7.59 -4.82
N THR A 390 11.75 -8.33 -4.29
CA THR A 390 11.95 -9.27 -3.18
C THR A 390 11.12 -10.52 -3.38
N CYS A 391 11.72 -11.69 -3.18
CA CYS A 391 11.03 -12.98 -3.23
C CYS A 391 11.28 -13.78 -1.95
N THR A 392 10.27 -14.52 -1.51
CA THR A 392 10.35 -15.50 -0.42
C THR A 392 10.74 -16.86 -0.99
N ALA A 393 12.00 -16.95 -1.42
CA ALA A 393 12.62 -18.13 -2.02
C ALA A 393 14.13 -18.11 -1.79
N LYS A 394 14.81 -19.23 -2.08
CA LYS A 394 16.27 -19.29 -2.11
C LYS A 394 16.84 -18.70 -3.40
N ARG A 395 16.11 -18.85 -4.50
CA ARG A 395 16.43 -18.31 -5.82
C ARG A 395 15.15 -18.14 -6.63
N MET A 396 15.08 -17.11 -7.47
CA MET A 396 13.97 -16.91 -8.39
C MET A 396 14.44 -16.21 -9.67
N HIS A 397 14.24 -16.86 -10.82
CA HIS A 397 14.39 -16.25 -12.15
C HIS A 397 13.02 -16.11 -12.79
N LEU A 398 12.71 -14.95 -13.35
CA LEU A 398 11.43 -14.72 -14.00
C LEU A 398 11.51 -13.66 -15.11
N PRO A 399 10.65 -13.71 -16.12
CA PRO A 399 10.42 -12.59 -17.01
C PRO A 399 9.56 -11.52 -16.35
N HIS A 400 9.63 -10.30 -16.88
CA HIS A 400 8.59 -9.31 -16.62
C HIS A 400 7.27 -9.80 -17.22
N ALA A 401 6.24 -9.90 -16.39
CA ALA A 401 4.96 -10.43 -16.82
C ALA A 401 3.79 -9.82 -16.04
N LYS A 402 2.67 -9.69 -16.72
CA LYS A 402 1.40 -9.36 -16.08
C LYS A 402 0.87 -10.56 -15.32
N MET A 403 0.56 -10.40 -14.04
CA MET A 403 0.02 -11.46 -13.19
C MET A 403 -1.50 -11.39 -13.15
N ILE A 404 -2.17 -12.49 -13.52
CA ILE A 404 -3.64 -12.58 -13.51
C ILE A 404 -4.14 -13.92 -12.95
N THR A 405 -5.11 -13.92 -12.04
CA THR A 405 -5.64 -15.17 -11.47
C THR A 405 -7.07 -15.45 -11.92
N SER A 406 -7.50 -16.71 -11.81
CA SER A 406 -8.91 -17.09 -11.77
C SER A 406 -9.07 -18.14 -10.69
N MET A 407 -9.42 -17.71 -9.47
CA MET A 407 -9.61 -18.59 -8.32
C MET A 407 -11.02 -18.52 -7.73
N ALA A 408 -11.24 -19.31 -6.67
CA ALA A 408 -12.51 -19.39 -5.96
C ALA A 408 -12.97 -18.02 -5.47
N VAL A 409 -14.08 -17.59 -6.06
CA VAL A 409 -14.75 -16.33 -5.77
C VAL A 409 -15.36 -16.38 -4.37
N ARG A 410 -15.11 -15.34 -3.55
CA ARG A 410 -16.01 -15.07 -2.41
C ARG A 410 -17.41 -14.79 -2.96
N ASP A 411 -18.43 -15.43 -2.38
CA ASP A 411 -19.83 -15.22 -2.75
C ASP A 411 -20.14 -13.72 -2.74
N ASP A 412 -20.54 -13.19 -3.90
CA ASP A 412 -21.07 -11.84 -4.01
C ASP A 412 -22.55 -11.95 -4.37
N ILE A 413 -23.36 -12.19 -3.33
CA ILE A 413 -24.81 -12.28 -3.41
C ILE A 413 -25.42 -11.01 -4.04
N LEU A 414 -24.75 -9.86 -3.89
CA LEU A 414 -25.25 -8.57 -4.38
C LEU A 414 -25.12 -8.43 -5.90
N SER A 415 -24.15 -9.09 -6.52
CA SER A 415 -23.92 -9.02 -7.97
C SER A 415 -25.03 -9.69 -8.81
N GLY A 416 -25.81 -10.60 -8.21
CA GLY A 416 -26.88 -11.35 -8.88
C GLY A 416 -26.40 -12.38 -9.93
N ASP A 417 -25.09 -12.39 -10.26
CA ASP A 417 -24.48 -13.40 -11.11
C ASP A 417 -24.38 -14.73 -10.38
N SER A 418 -24.65 -15.84 -11.08
CA SER A 418 -24.33 -17.15 -10.54
C SER A 418 -22.81 -17.37 -10.49
N TYR A 419 -22.37 -18.22 -9.55
CA TYR A 419 -20.96 -18.61 -9.41
C TYR A 419 -20.32 -18.99 -10.76
N PHE A 420 -21.04 -19.77 -11.57
CA PHE A 420 -20.58 -20.23 -12.88
C PHE A 420 -20.37 -19.10 -13.89
N ILE A 421 -21.27 -18.10 -13.94
CA ILE A 421 -21.13 -16.96 -14.85
C ILE A 421 -19.93 -16.09 -14.44
N LYS A 422 -19.66 -15.95 -13.14
CA LYS A 422 -18.50 -15.20 -12.65
C LYS A 422 -17.19 -15.90 -13.00
N GLU A 423 -17.14 -17.23 -12.88
CA GLU A 423 -16.01 -18.06 -13.33
C GLU A 423 -15.74 -17.88 -14.83
N ILE A 424 -16.78 -17.91 -15.69
CA ILE A 424 -16.65 -17.62 -17.13
C ILE A 424 -16.08 -16.21 -17.37
N LYS A 425 -16.59 -15.19 -16.66
CA LYS A 425 -16.09 -13.82 -16.79
C LYS A 425 -14.62 -13.71 -16.38
N TYR A 426 -14.19 -14.44 -15.36
CA TYR A 426 -12.79 -14.43 -14.91
C TYR A 426 -11.86 -15.13 -15.91
N LEU A 427 -12.27 -16.27 -16.46
CA LEU A 427 -11.54 -16.93 -17.54
C LEU A 427 -11.45 -16.03 -18.78
N LYS A 428 -12.57 -15.41 -19.18
CA LYS A 428 -12.57 -14.45 -20.29
C LYS A 428 -11.62 -13.27 -20.03
N ARG A 429 -11.58 -12.74 -18.81
CA ARG A 429 -10.65 -11.67 -18.43
C ARG A 429 -9.19 -12.08 -18.61
N ILE A 430 -8.84 -13.34 -18.37
CA ILE A 430 -7.50 -13.87 -18.68
C ILE A 430 -7.26 -13.81 -20.19
N LEU A 431 -8.19 -14.32 -20.99
CA LEU A 431 -8.06 -14.34 -22.45
C LEU A 431 -7.96 -12.92 -23.04
N ASP A 432 -8.78 -12.00 -22.55
CA ASP A 432 -8.79 -10.58 -22.97
C ASP A 432 -7.49 -9.85 -22.59
N ALA A 433 -6.73 -10.37 -21.61
CA ALA A 433 -5.45 -9.81 -21.20
C ALA A 433 -4.25 -10.33 -22.00
N LEU A 434 -4.42 -11.38 -22.82
CA LEU A 434 -3.35 -11.94 -23.64
C LEU A 434 -2.98 -10.96 -24.76
N SER A 435 -1.68 -10.79 -24.97
CA SER A 435 -1.13 -9.98 -26.04
C SER A 435 0.19 -10.58 -26.51
N GLU A 436 0.66 -10.21 -27.71
CA GLU A 436 1.99 -10.62 -28.18
C GLU A 436 3.11 -9.81 -27.52
N ASP A 437 2.83 -8.56 -27.13
CA ASP A 437 3.84 -7.61 -26.64
C ASP A 437 4.18 -7.77 -25.14
N GLU A 438 3.25 -8.29 -24.34
CA GLU A 438 3.41 -8.46 -22.89
C GLU A 438 3.06 -9.89 -22.49
N LEU A 439 4.03 -10.57 -21.87
CA LEU A 439 3.85 -11.92 -21.32
C LEU A 439 2.85 -11.89 -20.15
N VAL A 440 1.92 -12.84 -20.15
CA VAL A 440 0.97 -13.03 -19.04
C VAL A 440 1.34 -14.29 -18.26
N ILE A 441 1.50 -14.18 -16.93
CA ILE A 441 1.49 -15.35 -16.05
C ILE A 441 0.07 -15.45 -15.50
N CYS A 442 -0.62 -16.55 -15.82
CA CYS A 442 -1.96 -16.79 -15.32
C CYS A 442 -2.04 -17.99 -14.40
N VAL A 443 -2.74 -17.84 -13.28
CA VAL A 443 -2.92 -18.89 -12.28
C VAL A 443 -4.40 -19.20 -12.14
N ILE A 444 -4.77 -20.47 -12.37
CA ILE A 444 -6.17 -20.90 -12.42
C ILE A 444 -6.38 -22.03 -11.40
N ASP A 445 -7.34 -21.88 -10.49
CA ASP A 445 -7.69 -22.90 -9.49
C ASP A 445 -8.99 -23.61 -9.87
N GLU A 446 -8.84 -24.67 -10.67
CA GLU A 446 -9.88 -25.36 -11.42
C GLU A 446 -10.57 -24.49 -12.47
N ILE A 447 -11.09 -25.16 -13.51
CA ILE A 447 -11.81 -24.52 -14.61
C ILE A 447 -13.23 -25.05 -14.63
N LEU A 448 -14.22 -24.14 -14.61
CA LEU A 448 -15.65 -24.39 -14.83
C LEU A 448 -16.23 -25.43 -13.85
N ARG A 449 -16.00 -25.28 -12.54
CA ARG A 449 -16.46 -26.24 -11.51
C ARG A 449 -17.98 -26.45 -11.48
N GLY A 450 -18.76 -25.46 -11.93
CA GLY A 450 -20.22 -25.42 -11.80
C GLY A 450 -21.04 -26.17 -12.86
N THR A 451 -20.43 -26.92 -13.79
CA THR A 451 -21.14 -27.62 -14.89
C THR A 451 -20.90 -29.14 -14.91
N ASN A 452 -21.54 -29.84 -15.85
CA ASN A 452 -21.37 -31.27 -16.09
C ASN A 452 -19.90 -31.60 -16.41
N THR A 453 -19.37 -32.67 -15.80
CA THR A 453 -18.00 -33.17 -15.97
C THR A 453 -17.56 -33.26 -17.44
N GLN A 454 -18.40 -33.77 -18.34
CA GLN A 454 -18.02 -33.89 -19.76
C GLN A 454 -17.83 -32.52 -20.43
N GLU A 455 -18.76 -31.60 -20.21
CA GLU A 455 -18.67 -30.23 -20.75
C GLU A 455 -17.50 -29.47 -20.11
N ARG A 456 -17.30 -29.63 -18.80
CA ARG A 456 -16.18 -29.05 -18.06
C ARG A 456 -14.84 -29.46 -18.64
N ILE A 457 -14.60 -30.76 -18.81
CA ILE A 457 -13.32 -31.27 -19.33
C ILE A 457 -13.12 -30.78 -20.77
N ALA A 458 -14.16 -30.85 -21.62
CA ALA A 458 -14.07 -30.40 -23.01
C ALA A 458 -13.74 -28.91 -23.12
N ALA A 459 -14.45 -28.06 -22.37
CA ALA A 459 -14.21 -26.63 -22.36
C ALA A 459 -12.85 -26.28 -21.75
N SER A 460 -12.44 -26.96 -20.67
CA SER A 460 -11.14 -26.75 -20.04
C SER A 460 -9.99 -27.10 -20.99
N LYS A 461 -10.06 -28.24 -21.70
CA LYS A 461 -9.07 -28.61 -22.72
C LYS A 461 -8.99 -27.54 -23.82
N ALA A 462 -10.12 -27.09 -24.35
CA ALA A 462 -10.15 -26.07 -25.40
C ALA A 462 -9.54 -24.73 -24.95
N ILE A 463 -9.83 -24.29 -23.72
CA ILE A 463 -9.24 -23.07 -23.15
C ILE A 463 -7.73 -23.23 -22.95
N MET A 464 -7.29 -24.38 -22.42
CA MET A 464 -5.88 -24.66 -22.17
C MET A 464 -5.08 -24.83 -23.47
N GLU A 465 -5.66 -25.43 -24.51
CA GLU A 465 -5.11 -25.47 -25.87
C GLU A 465 -4.94 -24.06 -26.44
N TYR A 466 -5.94 -23.20 -26.27
CA TYR A 466 -5.84 -21.80 -26.65
C TYR A 466 -4.67 -21.12 -25.92
N LEU A 467 -4.57 -21.25 -24.60
CA LEU A 467 -3.47 -20.68 -23.80
C LEU A 467 -2.08 -21.20 -24.23
N ALA A 468 -1.96 -22.47 -24.65
CA ALA A 468 -0.69 -23.04 -25.12
C ALA A 468 -0.13 -22.33 -26.37
N HIS A 469 -1.01 -21.72 -27.17
CA HIS A 469 -0.64 -21.03 -28.41
C HIS A 469 -0.46 -19.52 -28.26
N HIS A 470 -0.52 -18.98 -27.03
CA HIS A 470 -0.37 -17.53 -26.78
C HIS A 470 0.84 -17.24 -25.91
N ASN A 471 1.21 -15.95 -25.85
CA ASN A 471 2.31 -15.46 -25.02
C ASN A 471 1.92 -15.42 -23.53
N CYS A 472 1.76 -16.60 -22.92
CA CYS A 472 1.50 -16.74 -21.49
C CYS A 472 2.12 -17.99 -20.86
N ILE A 473 2.36 -17.95 -19.55
CA ILE A 473 2.65 -19.12 -18.72
C ILE A 473 1.41 -19.39 -17.87
N ALA A 474 0.65 -20.42 -18.24
CA ALA A 474 -0.56 -20.82 -17.53
C ALA A 474 -0.23 -21.90 -16.48
N ILE A 475 -0.57 -21.65 -15.21
CA ILE A 475 -0.43 -22.60 -14.11
C ILE A 475 -1.83 -22.99 -13.64
N VAL A 476 -2.25 -24.19 -14.00
CA VAL A 476 -3.61 -24.69 -13.76
C VAL A 476 -3.59 -25.77 -12.68
N ALA A 477 -4.22 -25.51 -11.54
CA ALA A 477 -4.49 -26.56 -10.57
C ALA A 477 -5.80 -27.27 -10.95
N SER A 478 -5.78 -28.61 -11.01
CA SER A 478 -7.00 -29.37 -11.27
C SER A 478 -7.07 -30.75 -10.61
N HIS A 479 -8.30 -31.26 -10.42
CA HIS A 479 -8.58 -32.65 -10.07
C HIS A 479 -8.86 -33.55 -11.31
N ASP A 480 -9.04 -32.95 -12.49
CA ASP A 480 -9.36 -33.66 -13.73
C ASP A 480 -8.07 -34.27 -14.33
N LYS A 481 -7.94 -35.59 -14.22
CA LYS A 481 -6.78 -36.33 -14.75
C LYS A 481 -6.72 -36.29 -16.27
N GLU A 482 -7.87 -36.15 -16.91
CA GLU A 482 -8.02 -36.05 -18.35
C GLU A 482 -7.27 -34.84 -18.92
N LEU A 483 -7.04 -33.80 -18.12
CA LEU A 483 -6.26 -32.63 -18.52
C LEU A 483 -4.76 -32.92 -18.60
N THR A 484 -4.25 -33.91 -17.87
CA THR A 484 -2.82 -34.27 -17.88
C THR A 484 -2.33 -34.75 -19.25
N GLU A 485 -3.25 -35.18 -20.12
CA GLU A 485 -2.96 -35.54 -21.51
C GLU A 485 -2.46 -34.38 -22.38
N LEU A 486 -2.69 -33.14 -21.93
CA LEU A 486 -2.21 -31.92 -22.60
C LEU A 486 -0.69 -31.75 -22.53
N GLU A 487 0.03 -32.64 -21.84
CA GLU A 487 1.50 -32.73 -21.93
C GLU A 487 2.00 -32.85 -23.37
N LYS A 488 1.21 -33.49 -24.24
CA LYS A 488 1.50 -33.64 -25.67
C LYS A 488 1.57 -32.31 -26.44
N ILE A 489 1.01 -31.24 -25.89
CA ILE A 489 0.95 -29.91 -26.53
C ILE A 489 1.71 -28.84 -25.72
N GLY A 490 2.60 -29.26 -24.81
CA GLY A 490 3.45 -28.34 -24.05
C GLY A 490 2.86 -27.93 -22.70
N TYR A 491 2.28 -28.87 -21.95
CA TYR A 491 2.01 -28.69 -20.53
C TYR A 491 2.90 -29.59 -19.68
N ASP A 492 3.63 -29.02 -18.72
CA ASP A 492 4.34 -29.80 -17.72
C ASP A 492 3.38 -30.28 -16.63
N ASN A 493 3.42 -31.57 -16.32
CA ASN A 493 2.61 -32.16 -15.25
C ASN A 493 3.38 -32.17 -13.93
N TYR A 494 2.72 -31.70 -12.87
CA TYR A 494 3.16 -31.82 -11.49
C TYR A 494 2.01 -32.30 -10.61
N HIS A 495 2.35 -32.82 -9.43
CA HIS A 495 1.34 -33.19 -8.45
C HIS A 495 1.83 -33.05 -7.01
N PHE A 496 0.86 -32.94 -6.11
CA PHE A 496 1.05 -33.21 -4.69
C PHE A 496 0.52 -34.61 -4.37
N SER A 497 1.25 -35.33 -3.54
CA SER A 497 0.88 -36.66 -3.06
C SER A 497 0.36 -36.63 -1.63
N GLU A 498 -0.41 -37.65 -1.28
CA GLU A 498 -0.77 -37.98 0.10
C GLU A 498 -0.15 -39.31 0.50
N GLU A 499 0.40 -39.38 1.72
CA GLU A 499 0.89 -40.61 2.31
C GLU A 499 -0.09 -41.12 3.38
N PHE A 500 -0.34 -42.42 3.38
CA PHE A 500 -1.19 -43.06 4.38
C PHE A 500 -0.30 -43.63 5.50
N GLY A 501 -0.38 -43.03 6.69
CA GLY A 501 0.18 -43.62 7.90
C GLY A 501 -0.72 -44.73 8.47
N GLU A 502 -0.30 -45.35 9.57
CA GLU A 502 -1.08 -46.42 10.22
C GLU A 502 -2.44 -45.95 10.77
N ALA A 503 -2.58 -44.66 11.11
CA ALA A 503 -3.80 -44.11 11.72
C ALA A 503 -4.24 -42.75 11.16
N ASP A 504 -3.45 -42.10 10.30
CA ASP A 504 -3.75 -40.76 9.78
C ASP A 504 -3.21 -40.56 8.36
N ILE A 505 -3.75 -39.56 7.66
CA ILE A 505 -3.30 -39.13 6.34
C ILE A 505 -2.30 -38.00 6.52
N VAL A 506 -1.10 -38.19 6.01
CA VAL A 506 -0.04 -37.20 6.06
C VAL A 506 0.11 -36.56 4.68
N PHE A 507 -0.01 -35.25 4.63
CA PHE A 507 0.36 -34.45 3.47
C PHE A 507 1.76 -33.90 3.71
N ASP A 508 2.74 -34.32 2.90
CA ASP A 508 4.12 -33.83 2.99
C ASP A 508 4.28 -32.42 2.39
N TYR A 509 3.27 -31.97 1.63
CA TYR A 509 3.23 -30.71 0.89
C TYR A 509 4.42 -30.52 -0.07
N LYS A 510 4.97 -31.62 -0.60
CA LYS A 510 6.05 -31.60 -1.57
C LYS A 510 5.52 -31.79 -2.99
N LEU A 511 5.90 -30.85 -3.86
CA LEU A 511 5.61 -30.90 -5.28
C LEU A 511 6.48 -31.97 -5.94
N GLN A 512 5.85 -32.85 -6.71
CA GLN A 512 6.50 -33.91 -7.46
C GLN A 512 6.24 -33.72 -8.96
N LYS A 513 7.22 -34.09 -9.79
CA LYS A 513 7.08 -34.05 -11.26
C LYS A 513 6.27 -35.25 -11.76
N GLY A 514 5.46 -35.03 -12.78
CA GLY A 514 4.56 -36.01 -13.39
C GLY A 514 3.12 -35.91 -12.87
N PRO A 515 2.17 -36.62 -13.51
CA PRO A 515 0.76 -36.62 -13.13
C PRO A 515 0.49 -37.46 -11.87
N ALA A 516 -0.58 -37.13 -11.13
CA ALA A 516 -0.98 -37.89 -9.95
C ALA A 516 -1.47 -39.32 -10.30
N ASN A 517 -0.84 -40.33 -9.70
CA ASN A 517 -1.14 -41.74 -9.98
C ASN A 517 -2.45 -42.25 -9.34
N SER A 518 -2.95 -41.66 -8.24
CA SER A 518 -4.13 -42.15 -7.51
C SER A 518 -5.11 -41.05 -7.08
N GLN A 519 -6.40 -41.38 -7.03
CA GLN A 519 -7.44 -40.57 -6.37
C GLN A 519 -7.92 -41.35 -5.15
N ASN A 520 -7.60 -40.87 -3.95
CA ASN A 520 -7.85 -41.61 -2.71
C ASN A 520 -9.01 -41.04 -1.88
N ALA A 521 -9.98 -40.36 -2.51
CA ALA A 521 -11.11 -39.76 -1.81
C ALA A 521 -11.94 -40.76 -0.97
N ILE A 522 -12.12 -42.00 -1.45
CA ILE A 522 -12.82 -43.04 -0.67
C ILE A 522 -11.97 -43.52 0.52
N ARG A 523 -10.64 -43.59 0.36
CA ARG A 523 -9.74 -43.87 1.49
C ARG A 523 -9.79 -42.76 2.52
N LEU A 524 -9.88 -41.49 2.11
CA LEU A 524 -10.09 -40.34 2.99
C LEU A 524 -11.34 -40.49 3.89
N LEU A 525 -12.43 -41.07 3.38
CA LEU A 525 -13.62 -41.40 4.20
C LEU A 525 -13.29 -42.42 5.30
N SER A 526 -12.45 -43.41 5.00
CA SER A 526 -11.98 -44.40 5.98
C SER A 526 -11.20 -43.77 7.12
N PHE A 527 -10.28 -42.85 6.83
CA PHE A 527 -9.47 -42.18 7.84
C PHE A 527 -10.26 -41.16 8.66
N THR A 528 -11.29 -40.54 8.07
CA THR A 528 -12.18 -39.59 8.78
C THR A 528 -13.22 -40.28 9.68
N GLY A 529 -13.23 -41.62 9.73
CA GLY A 529 -14.11 -42.39 10.62
C GLY A 529 -15.54 -42.55 10.10
N PHE A 530 -15.75 -42.51 8.78
CA PHE A 530 -17.05 -42.85 8.22
C PHE A 530 -17.37 -44.33 8.49
N PRO A 531 -18.66 -44.70 8.66
CA PRO A 531 -19.06 -46.09 8.82
C PRO A 531 -18.53 -46.99 7.69
N GLU A 532 -17.97 -48.15 8.04
CA GLU A 532 -17.42 -49.13 7.08
C GLU A 532 -18.42 -49.50 5.98
N THR A 533 -19.70 -49.58 6.31
CA THR A 533 -20.78 -49.87 5.35
C THR A 533 -20.89 -48.83 4.23
N ILE A 534 -20.59 -47.56 4.50
CA ILE A 534 -20.56 -46.49 3.49
C ILE A 534 -19.32 -46.65 2.61
N ILE A 535 -18.16 -46.95 3.22
CA ILE A 535 -16.88 -47.09 2.53
C ILE A 535 -16.92 -48.29 1.56
N GLU A 536 -17.36 -49.45 2.05
CA GLU A 536 -17.55 -50.66 1.23
C GLU A 536 -18.54 -50.39 0.08
N ARG A 537 -19.65 -49.71 0.37
CA ARG A 537 -20.62 -49.37 -0.67
C ARG A 537 -20.04 -48.42 -1.71
N ALA A 538 -19.26 -47.41 -1.30
CA ALA A 538 -18.61 -46.47 -2.19
C ALA A 538 -17.56 -47.15 -3.08
N GLU A 539 -16.76 -48.07 -2.55
CA GLU A 539 -15.80 -48.86 -3.32
C GLU A 539 -16.49 -49.75 -4.36
N ASN A 540 -17.58 -50.43 -3.96
CA ASN A 540 -18.38 -51.25 -4.87
C ASN A 540 -18.95 -50.39 -6.01
N ILE A 541 -19.56 -49.24 -5.69
CA ILE A 541 -20.09 -48.31 -6.71
C ILE A 541 -18.96 -47.83 -7.64
N ARG A 542 -17.78 -47.46 -7.11
CA ARG A 542 -16.63 -47.02 -7.94
C ARG A 542 -16.22 -48.09 -8.95
N SER A 543 -16.25 -49.37 -8.55
CA SER A 543 -15.89 -50.47 -9.45
C SER A 543 -16.89 -50.68 -10.59
N GLU A 544 -18.14 -50.25 -10.42
CA GLU A 544 -19.19 -50.30 -11.46
C GLU A 544 -19.01 -49.21 -12.55
N TYR A 545 -18.24 -48.14 -12.26
CA TYR A 545 -17.99 -47.01 -13.17
C TYR A 545 -16.64 -47.07 -13.92
N ARG A 546 -15.83 -48.12 -13.70
CA ARG A 546 -14.59 -48.40 -14.46
C ARG A 546 -14.90 -49.18 -15.72
#